data_AF-A0A349B477-F1
#
_entry.id   AF-A0A349B477-F1
#
_cell.length_a   1.000
_cell.length_b   1.000
_cell.length_c   1.000
_cell.angle_alpha   90.00
_cell.angle_beta   90.00
_cell.angle_gamma   90.00
#
_symmetry.space_group_name_H-M   'P 1'
#
loop_
_entity.id
_entity.type
_entity.pdbx_description
1 polymer ?
#
loop_
_entity_poly.entity_id
_entity_poly.type
_entity_poly.pdbx_seq_one_letter_code
_entity_poly.pdbx_strand_id
1 'polypeptide(L)'
;MTPHPPKNQLHAHPRIAIVIGVGALGLFAAVGIGVSVAGQETSPPTATVETGEINAMGMPVIETPGGATGTARAGPIEVTGASWQLGTAPLDVAVRPTWTLRNTGSDPIVIGEPHPEVREGCCPGAFSIDSTTIQPGSTADLGFELSMHAGMDGWHDIAIHVPVRTGDTDHVLELAVTGDFRNT
;
A
#
# COMPACT_ATOMS: atom_id res chain seq x y z
N MET A 1 28.59 33.16 19.86
CA MET A 1 28.95 31.86 19.24
C MET A 1 30.25 31.39 19.89
N THR A 2 30.15 30.44 20.81
CA THR A 2 31.28 29.89 21.57
C THR A 2 31.59 28.48 21.04
N PRO A 3 32.84 28.18 20.62
CA PRO A 3 33.18 26.86 20.11
C PRO A 3 33.25 25.83 21.24
N HIS A 4 32.64 24.66 20.99
CA HIS A 4 32.72 23.47 21.86
C HIS A 4 34.09 22.77 21.74
N PRO A 5 34.63 22.21 22.84
CA PRO A 5 35.84 21.41 22.80
C PRO A 5 35.58 19.96 22.31
N PRO A 6 36.57 19.31 21.66
CA PRO A 6 36.46 17.92 21.22
C PRO A 6 36.61 16.93 22.38
N LYS A 7 35.76 15.89 22.40
CA LYS A 7 35.88 14.76 23.33
C LYS A 7 36.90 13.76 22.79
N ASN A 8 37.92 13.50 23.60
CA ASN A 8 38.97 12.53 23.34
C ASN A 8 38.53 11.08 23.60
N GLN A 9 39.32 10.22 22.97
CA GLN A 9 39.24 8.79 22.70
C GLN A 9 39.20 7.81 23.88
N LEU A 10 39.05 6.55 23.43
CA LEU A 10 39.55 5.27 23.96
C LEU A 10 38.52 4.47 24.75
N HIS A 11 38.33 3.21 24.33
CA HIS A 11 38.34 1.95 25.11
C HIS A 11 38.19 0.82 24.05
N ALA A 12 39.28 0.17 23.62
CA ALA A 12 39.87 -1.05 24.19
C ALA A 12 39.01 -2.32 24.00
N HIS A 13 39.52 -3.24 23.17
CA HIS A 13 39.00 -4.57 22.87
C HIS A 13 38.99 -5.53 24.07
N PRO A 14 38.17 -6.59 23.98
CA PRO A 14 38.67 -7.92 24.29
C PRO A 14 38.51 -8.91 23.12
N ARG A 15 39.57 -9.72 22.97
CA ARG A 15 39.67 -10.97 22.20
C ARG A 15 38.88 -12.09 22.88
N ILE A 16 38.72 -13.23 22.19
CA ILE A 16 38.46 -14.63 22.65
C ILE A 16 37.34 -15.24 21.76
N ALA A 17 37.39 -16.47 21.24
CA ALA A 17 38.42 -17.48 21.04
C ALA A 17 37.88 -18.49 20.01
N ILE A 18 38.82 -19.16 19.34
CA ILE A 18 38.62 -20.25 18.39
C ILE A 18 38.21 -21.52 19.14
N VAL A 19 37.22 -22.26 18.64
CA VAL A 19 37.05 -23.69 18.94
C VAL A 19 37.10 -24.47 17.63
N ILE A 20 38.14 -25.31 17.54
CA ILE A 20 38.34 -26.35 16.52
C ILE A 20 37.64 -27.61 17.04
N GLY A 21 36.74 -28.18 16.23
CA GLY A 21 36.18 -29.52 16.43
C GLY A 21 36.45 -30.37 15.20
N VAL A 22 37.36 -31.35 15.34
CA VAL A 22 37.72 -32.36 14.34
C VAL A 22 37.07 -33.70 14.72
N GLY A 23 36.56 -34.42 13.72
CA GLY A 23 36.22 -35.85 13.78
C GLY A 23 34.76 -36.13 13.41
N ALA A 24 34.39 -37.06 12.54
CA ALA A 24 35.13 -38.13 11.88
C ALA A 24 34.41 -38.59 10.60
N LEU A 25 35.18 -39.26 9.73
CA LEU A 25 34.80 -39.96 8.51
C LEU A 25 33.53 -40.82 8.63
N GLY A 26 32.67 -40.70 7.61
CA GLY A 26 31.64 -41.69 7.26
C GLY A 26 31.45 -41.70 5.75
N LEU A 27 32.15 -42.62 5.08
CA LEU A 27 32.16 -42.83 3.63
C LEU A 27 30.96 -43.71 3.23
N PHE A 28 30.00 -43.16 2.47
CA PHE A 28 29.13 -43.97 1.60
C PHE A 28 28.90 -43.23 0.28
N ALA A 29 29.38 -43.85 -0.80
CA ALA A 29 29.16 -43.45 -2.17
C ALA A 29 27.79 -43.94 -2.66
N ALA A 30 27.01 -43.04 -3.25
CA ALA A 30 26.04 -43.39 -4.28
C ALA A 30 25.85 -42.17 -5.19
N VAL A 31 26.39 -42.27 -6.39
CA VAL A 31 26.24 -41.33 -7.49
C VAL A 31 24.78 -41.33 -7.94
N GLY A 32 24.11 -40.20 -7.75
CA GLY A 32 22.80 -39.90 -8.34
C GLY A 32 22.81 -38.45 -8.80
N ILE A 33 23.14 -38.23 -10.07
CA ILE A 33 23.01 -36.92 -10.72
C ILE A 33 21.51 -36.70 -10.95
N GLY A 34 20.83 -36.18 -9.92
CA GLY A 34 19.51 -35.61 -10.05
C GLY A 34 19.64 -34.16 -10.46
N VAL A 35 19.54 -33.87 -11.76
CA VAL A 35 19.35 -32.50 -12.24
C VAL A 35 17.94 -32.10 -11.84
N SER A 36 17.80 -31.50 -10.66
CA SER A 36 16.57 -30.81 -10.29
C SER A 36 16.50 -29.54 -11.11
N VAL A 37 15.89 -29.62 -12.29
CA VAL A 37 15.39 -28.44 -13.00
C VAL A 37 14.39 -27.81 -12.05
N ALA A 38 14.79 -26.71 -11.42
CA ALA A 38 13.87 -25.85 -10.68
C ALA A 38 12.85 -25.34 -11.70
N GLY A 39 11.72 -26.04 -11.80
CA GLY A 39 10.54 -25.51 -12.45
C GLY A 39 10.21 -24.23 -11.72
N GLN A 40 10.37 -23.09 -12.41
CA GLN A 40 9.77 -21.85 -11.98
C GLN A 40 8.29 -22.16 -11.80
N GLU A 41 7.79 -22.11 -10.58
CA GLU A 41 6.36 -22.06 -10.32
C GLU A 41 5.88 -20.72 -10.89
N THR A 42 5.59 -20.73 -12.18
CA THR A 42 4.81 -19.66 -12.80
C THR A 42 3.42 -19.79 -12.18
N SER A 43 3.20 -19.08 -11.07
CA SER A 43 1.86 -18.86 -10.57
C SER A 43 1.04 -18.36 -11.76
N PRO A 44 -0.08 -19.01 -12.11
CA PRO A 44 -0.90 -18.55 -13.22
C PRO A 44 -1.30 -17.10 -12.95
N PRO A 45 -1.36 -16.23 -13.99
CA PRO A 45 -1.84 -14.87 -13.80
C PRO A 45 -3.21 -14.95 -13.12
N THR A 46 -3.35 -14.29 -11.98
CA THR A 46 -4.64 -14.16 -11.30
C THR A 46 -5.61 -13.58 -12.31
N ALA A 47 -6.63 -14.36 -12.67
CA ALA A 47 -7.61 -13.92 -13.65
C ALA A 47 -8.29 -12.66 -13.12
N THR A 48 -8.33 -11.62 -13.94
CA THR A 48 -9.10 -10.41 -13.65
C THR A 48 -10.57 -10.77 -13.45
N VAL A 49 -11.16 -10.34 -12.34
CA VAL A 49 -12.57 -10.57 -12.02
C VAL A 49 -13.34 -9.29 -12.34
N GLU A 50 -14.24 -9.34 -13.32
CA GLU A 50 -15.11 -8.20 -13.66
C GLU A 50 -16.23 -8.05 -12.62
N THR A 51 -16.53 -6.82 -12.21
CA THR A 51 -17.65 -6.55 -11.29
C THR A 51 -19.00 -6.45 -12.02
N GLY A 52 -18.95 -6.27 -13.36
CA GLY A 52 -20.11 -5.97 -14.19
C GLY A 52 -20.51 -4.49 -14.20
N GLU A 53 -19.80 -3.63 -13.47
CA GLU A 53 -19.99 -2.18 -13.50
C GLU A 53 -19.23 -1.54 -14.67
N ILE A 54 -19.72 -0.37 -15.12
CA ILE A 54 -19.04 0.50 -16.08
C ILE A 54 -18.80 1.84 -15.40
N ASN A 55 -17.58 2.36 -15.49
CA ASN A 55 -17.24 3.62 -14.88
C ASN A 55 -17.72 4.84 -15.68
N ALA A 56 -17.50 6.04 -15.13
CA ALA A 56 -17.90 7.30 -15.78
C ALA A 56 -17.20 7.55 -17.13
N MET A 57 -16.06 6.91 -17.38
CA MET A 57 -15.32 6.99 -18.65
C MET A 57 -15.69 5.87 -19.63
N GLY A 58 -16.64 4.99 -19.29
CA GLY A 58 -17.09 3.91 -20.16
C GLY A 58 -16.21 2.65 -20.13
N MET A 59 -15.29 2.53 -19.17
CA MET A 59 -14.44 1.35 -18.99
C MET A 59 -15.09 0.36 -18.00
N PRO A 60 -14.88 -0.96 -18.20
CA PRO A 60 -15.33 -1.96 -17.24
C PRO A 60 -14.59 -1.83 -15.92
N VAL A 61 -15.30 -2.00 -14.81
CA VAL A 61 -14.70 -2.06 -13.48
C VAL A 61 -14.38 -3.51 -13.15
N ILE A 62 -13.19 -3.71 -12.60
CA ILE A 62 -12.71 -5.01 -12.13
C ILE A 62 -12.52 -4.98 -10.61
N GLU A 63 -12.46 -6.14 -9.98
CA GLU A 63 -12.03 -6.24 -8.59
C GLU A 63 -10.64 -5.62 -8.43
N THR A 64 -10.49 -4.77 -7.41
CA THR A 64 -9.24 -4.05 -7.14
C THR A 64 -8.14 -5.06 -6.82
N PRO A 65 -7.07 -5.13 -7.65
CA PRO A 65 -5.99 -6.08 -7.42
C PRO A 65 -5.14 -5.65 -6.21
N GLY A 66 -4.31 -6.58 -5.76
CA GLY A 66 -3.34 -6.32 -4.70
C GLY A 66 -3.95 -6.29 -3.31
N GLY A 67 -3.45 -5.41 -2.44
CA GLY A 67 -3.87 -5.38 -1.05
C GLY A 67 -3.63 -4.06 -0.33
N ALA A 68 -4.44 -3.84 0.70
CA ALA A 68 -4.35 -2.69 1.59
C ALA A 68 -3.45 -3.00 2.80
N THR A 69 -2.59 -2.05 3.17
CA THR A 69 -1.62 -2.19 4.27
C THR A 69 -1.56 -0.94 5.13
N GLY A 70 -0.97 -1.07 6.33
CA GLY A 70 -0.73 0.06 7.24
C GLY A 70 -1.97 0.59 7.94
N THR A 71 -1.78 1.63 8.75
CA THR A 71 -2.85 2.33 9.46
C THR A 71 -2.56 3.83 9.41
N ALA A 72 -3.59 4.63 9.12
CA ALA A 72 -3.52 6.09 9.16
C ALA A 72 -4.54 6.64 10.16
N ARG A 73 -4.20 7.79 10.76
CA ARG A 73 -5.03 8.49 11.75
C ARG A 73 -4.94 10.00 11.54
N ALA A 74 -6.05 10.68 11.77
CA ALA A 74 -6.10 12.13 11.83
C ALA A 74 -7.23 12.57 12.78
N GLY A 75 -6.90 13.15 13.94
CA GLY A 75 -7.90 13.36 14.98
C GLY A 75 -8.58 12.04 15.39
N PRO A 76 -9.93 11.98 15.46
CA PRO A 76 -10.65 10.75 15.82
C PRO A 76 -10.90 9.80 14.64
N ILE A 77 -10.45 10.10 13.41
CA ILE A 77 -10.58 9.16 12.28
C ILE A 77 -9.42 8.16 12.27
N GLU A 78 -9.75 6.89 12.01
CA GLU A 78 -8.79 5.79 11.82
C GLU A 78 -9.15 4.98 10.57
N VAL A 79 -8.12 4.61 9.80
CA VAL A 79 -8.24 3.68 8.66
C VAL A 79 -7.18 2.59 8.80
N THR A 80 -7.61 1.33 8.83
CA THR A 80 -6.72 0.17 8.63
C THR A 80 -6.69 -0.18 7.15
N GLY A 81 -5.51 -0.49 6.61
CA GLY A 81 -5.31 -0.60 5.16
C GLY A 81 -5.17 0.77 4.48
N ALA A 82 -4.54 1.74 5.13
CA ALA A 82 -4.43 3.11 4.61
C ALA A 82 -3.66 3.23 3.29
N SER A 83 -2.82 2.27 2.95
CA SER A 83 -2.01 2.26 1.72
C SER A 83 -2.34 1.05 0.86
N TRP A 84 -2.95 1.28 -0.30
CA TRP A 84 -3.18 0.27 -1.32
C TRP A 84 -1.94 0.05 -2.17
N GLN A 85 -1.58 -1.22 -2.35
CA GLN A 85 -0.55 -1.67 -3.28
C GLN A 85 -1.24 -2.56 -4.30
N LEU A 86 -1.58 -2.00 -5.45
CA LEU A 86 -2.32 -2.70 -6.51
C LEU A 86 -1.47 -3.79 -7.18
N GLY A 87 -0.14 -3.68 -7.09
CA GLY A 87 0.77 -4.50 -7.87
C GLY A 87 0.65 -4.11 -9.34
N THR A 88 0.28 -5.07 -10.19
CA THR A 88 0.03 -4.83 -11.62
C THR A 88 -1.47 -4.80 -11.89
N ALA A 89 -1.91 -3.75 -12.59
CA ALA A 89 -3.29 -3.61 -13.08
C ALA A 89 -3.29 -3.53 -14.62
N PRO A 90 -4.30 -4.10 -15.30
CA PRO A 90 -4.39 -3.99 -16.75
C PRO A 90 -4.77 -2.56 -17.18
N LEU A 91 -4.45 -2.20 -18.43
CA LEU A 91 -5.00 -1.02 -19.08
C LEU A 91 -6.45 -1.25 -19.49
N ASP A 92 -7.12 -0.14 -19.85
CA ASP A 92 -8.48 -0.09 -20.41
C ASP A 92 -9.56 -0.70 -19.50
N VAL A 93 -9.27 -0.77 -18.21
CA VAL A 93 -10.20 -1.13 -17.12
C VAL A 93 -10.12 -0.10 -16.00
N ALA A 94 -11.12 -0.10 -15.13
CA ALA A 94 -11.11 0.64 -13.88
C ALA A 94 -10.92 -0.28 -12.67
N VAL A 95 -10.10 0.18 -11.73
CA VAL A 95 -9.97 -0.39 -10.39
C VAL A 95 -10.44 0.63 -9.37
N ARG A 96 -10.92 0.17 -8.20
CA ARG A 96 -11.47 1.06 -7.17
C ARG A 96 -10.99 0.64 -5.78
N PRO A 97 -9.77 1.02 -5.36
CA PRO A 97 -9.40 0.92 -3.96
C PRO A 97 -10.45 1.61 -3.08
N THR A 98 -10.84 0.90 -2.02
CA THR A 98 -11.80 1.37 -1.02
C THR A 98 -11.13 1.37 0.34
N TRP A 99 -11.39 2.41 1.13
CA TRP A 99 -10.99 2.52 2.52
C TRP A 99 -12.22 2.64 3.40
N THR A 100 -12.21 1.93 4.53
CA THR A 100 -13.23 2.09 5.57
C THR A 100 -12.73 3.08 6.62
N LEU A 101 -13.36 4.24 6.66
CA LEU A 101 -13.12 5.34 7.59
C LEU A 101 -13.89 5.06 8.87
N ARG A 102 -13.18 4.88 9.99
CA ARG A 102 -13.81 4.66 11.30
C ARG A 102 -13.69 5.88 12.19
N ASN A 103 -14.82 6.34 12.73
CA ASN A 103 -14.82 7.32 13.82
C ASN A 103 -14.57 6.63 15.16
N THR A 104 -13.43 6.92 15.77
CA THR A 104 -12.99 6.38 17.07
C THR A 104 -13.22 7.35 18.23
N GLY A 105 -13.72 8.56 17.94
CA GLY A 105 -14.02 9.60 18.92
C GLY A 105 -15.42 9.49 19.52
N SER A 106 -15.74 10.45 20.38
CA SER A 106 -17.04 10.60 21.04
C SER A 106 -18.02 11.52 20.33
N ASP A 107 -17.52 12.34 19.38
CA ASP A 107 -18.32 13.31 18.63
C ASP A 107 -18.45 12.89 17.17
N PRO A 108 -19.54 13.28 16.47
CA PRO A 108 -19.63 13.10 15.03
C PRO A 108 -18.49 13.80 14.30
N ILE A 109 -18.03 13.20 13.21
CA ILE A 109 -17.06 13.82 12.30
C ILE A 109 -17.70 14.10 10.95
N VAL A 110 -17.23 15.18 10.31
CA VAL A 110 -17.62 15.55 8.96
C VAL A 110 -16.43 15.36 8.03
N ILE A 111 -16.64 14.63 6.95
CA ILE A 111 -15.66 14.39 5.89
C ILE A 111 -15.86 15.48 4.82
N GLY A 112 -14.79 16.22 4.52
CA GLY A 112 -14.77 17.17 3.42
C GLY A 112 -14.44 16.50 2.08
N GLU A 113 -14.39 17.30 1.01
CA GLU A 113 -14.06 16.82 -0.32
C GLU A 113 -12.62 16.25 -0.37
N PRO A 114 -12.44 14.95 -0.66
CA PRO A 114 -11.11 14.38 -0.85
C PRO A 114 -10.44 14.96 -2.09
N HIS A 115 -9.11 15.10 -2.06
CA HIS A 115 -8.36 15.49 -3.24
C HIS A 115 -7.09 14.66 -3.41
N PRO A 116 -6.69 14.37 -4.66
CA PRO A 116 -5.52 13.58 -4.95
C PRO A 116 -4.28 14.47 -5.10
N GLU A 117 -3.13 13.95 -4.67
CA GLU A 117 -1.81 14.45 -4.97
C GLU A 117 -1.07 13.39 -5.79
N VAL A 118 -0.81 13.68 -7.07
CA VAL A 118 -0.04 12.79 -7.93
C VAL A 118 1.44 12.98 -7.61
N ARG A 119 2.08 11.96 -7.06
CA ARG A 119 3.52 11.92 -6.76
C ARG A 119 4.31 11.35 -7.94
N GLU A 120 3.75 10.34 -8.60
CA GLU A 120 4.27 9.75 -9.84
C GLU A 120 3.14 9.23 -10.72
N GLY A 121 3.34 9.24 -12.04
CA GLY A 121 2.33 8.86 -13.03
C GLY A 121 1.36 10.00 -13.34
N CYS A 122 0.11 9.67 -13.67
CA CYS A 122 -0.91 10.65 -14.01
C CYS A 122 -2.35 10.23 -13.62
N CYS A 123 -3.29 11.14 -13.86
CA CYS A 123 -4.73 10.89 -13.95
C CYS A 123 -5.42 10.27 -12.73
N PRO A 124 -5.62 11.07 -11.66
CA PRO A 124 -6.51 10.67 -10.59
C PRO A 124 -7.96 10.58 -11.09
N GLY A 125 -8.70 9.56 -10.68
CA GLY A 125 -10.10 9.40 -11.02
C GLY A 125 -11.04 10.01 -9.98
N ALA A 126 -12.31 9.59 -10.05
CA ALA A 126 -13.37 10.10 -9.19
C ALA A 126 -13.32 9.49 -7.79
N PHE A 127 -13.80 10.25 -6.80
CA PHE A 127 -14.09 9.75 -5.46
C PHE A 127 -15.56 9.37 -5.33
N SER A 128 -15.82 8.37 -4.49
CA SER A 128 -17.16 8.03 -4.00
C SER A 128 -17.12 7.87 -2.50
N ILE A 129 -18.04 8.50 -1.77
CA ILE A 129 -18.19 8.31 -0.32
C ILE A 129 -19.65 8.03 0.01
N ASP A 130 -19.91 7.02 0.82
CA ASP A 130 -21.28 6.61 1.19
C ASP A 130 -21.93 7.56 2.22
N SER A 131 -21.13 8.19 3.08
CA SER A 131 -21.56 9.21 4.03
C SER A 131 -20.48 10.24 4.31
N THR A 132 -20.83 11.53 4.24
CA THR A 132 -19.95 12.64 4.63
C THR A 132 -20.00 12.95 6.12
N THR A 133 -20.84 12.26 6.90
CA THR A 133 -20.89 12.39 8.35
C THR A 133 -20.81 11.02 9.01
N ILE A 134 -19.82 10.82 9.88
CA ILE A 134 -19.59 9.54 10.56
C ILE A 134 -19.87 9.71 12.05
N GLN A 135 -20.90 9.01 12.53
CA GLN A 135 -21.27 9.01 13.94
C GLN A 135 -20.20 8.31 14.80
N PRO A 136 -20.12 8.60 16.12
CA PRO A 136 -19.22 7.90 17.03
C PRO A 136 -19.32 6.38 16.91
N GLY A 137 -18.19 5.70 16.70
CA GLY A 137 -18.12 4.24 16.55
C GLY A 137 -18.59 3.69 15.19
N SER A 138 -19.16 4.52 14.31
CA SER A 138 -19.60 4.13 12.97
C SER A 138 -18.48 4.23 11.92
N THR A 139 -18.80 3.78 10.71
CA THR A 139 -17.90 3.78 9.56
C THR A 139 -18.55 4.45 8.34
N ALA A 140 -17.71 4.87 7.41
CA ALA A 140 -18.06 5.23 6.04
C ALA A 140 -17.01 4.66 5.08
N ASP A 141 -17.40 4.30 3.87
CA ASP A 141 -16.49 3.80 2.84
C ASP A 141 -16.18 4.91 1.83
N LEU A 142 -14.88 5.12 1.58
CA LEU A 142 -14.34 6.00 0.54
C LEU A 142 -13.73 5.14 -0.55
N GLY A 143 -14.26 5.24 -1.77
CA GLY A 143 -13.68 4.69 -2.98
C GLY A 143 -12.92 5.75 -3.76
N PHE A 144 -11.81 5.36 -4.38
CA PHE A 144 -11.09 6.17 -5.36
C PHE A 144 -10.90 5.37 -6.63
N GLU A 145 -11.47 5.83 -7.73
CA GLU A 145 -11.37 5.12 -8.99
C GLU A 145 -10.07 5.47 -9.74
N LEU A 146 -9.45 4.47 -10.35
CA LEU A 146 -8.29 4.62 -11.21
C LEU A 146 -8.55 3.85 -12.49
N SER A 147 -8.30 4.49 -13.64
CA SER A 147 -8.41 3.81 -14.93
C SER A 147 -7.45 4.46 -15.92
N MET A 148 -6.60 3.62 -16.50
CA MET A 148 -5.51 4.03 -17.37
C MET A 148 -5.74 3.45 -18.75
N HIS A 149 -5.73 4.30 -19.77
CA HIS A 149 -5.79 3.86 -21.16
C HIS A 149 -4.39 3.81 -21.77
N ALA A 150 -4.28 3.25 -22.98
CA ALA A 150 -3.04 3.23 -23.73
C ALA A 150 -2.34 4.61 -23.76
N GLY A 151 -1.05 4.64 -23.42
CA GLY A 151 -0.27 5.87 -23.31
C GLY A 151 -0.23 6.48 -21.90
N MET A 152 -0.93 5.88 -20.94
CA MET A 152 -0.88 6.19 -19.51
C MET A 152 -0.33 5.01 -18.69
N ASP A 153 0.49 4.18 -19.33
CA ASP A 153 1.15 3.03 -18.74
C ASP A 153 2.18 3.41 -17.67
N GLY A 154 2.56 2.42 -16.87
CA GLY A 154 3.66 2.47 -15.93
C GLY A 154 3.23 2.71 -14.48
N TRP A 155 4.23 3.08 -13.68
CA TRP A 155 4.08 3.25 -12.24
C TRP A 155 3.29 4.51 -11.89
N HIS A 156 2.39 4.36 -10.93
CA HIS A 156 1.57 5.41 -10.36
C HIS A 156 1.72 5.41 -8.84
N ASP A 157 1.93 6.59 -8.27
CA ASP A 157 1.93 6.85 -6.82
C ASP A 157 1.08 8.09 -6.56
N ILE A 158 -0.03 7.89 -5.84
CA ILE A 158 -1.02 8.92 -5.56
C ILE A 158 -1.31 8.94 -4.07
N ALA A 159 -1.14 10.11 -3.46
CA ALA A 159 -1.67 10.39 -2.13
C ALA A 159 -3.11 10.90 -2.25
N ILE A 160 -3.95 10.56 -1.29
CA ILE A 160 -5.30 11.09 -1.15
C ILE A 160 -5.37 11.84 0.18
N HIS A 161 -5.67 13.12 0.10
CA HIS A 161 -5.86 13.98 1.25
C HIS A 161 -7.35 14.12 1.53
N VAL A 162 -7.78 13.63 2.69
CA VAL A 162 -9.18 13.66 3.13
C VAL A 162 -9.32 14.66 4.27
N PRO A 163 -9.93 15.84 4.02
CA PRO A 163 -10.25 16.77 5.10
C PRO A 163 -11.25 16.16 6.07
N VAL A 164 -10.97 16.28 7.37
CA VAL A 164 -11.84 15.79 8.45
C VAL A 164 -12.06 16.88 9.47
N ARG A 165 -13.30 17.14 9.84
CA ARG A 165 -13.66 18.10 10.89
C ARG A 165 -14.30 17.40 12.08
N THR A 166 -13.89 17.79 13.29
CA THR A 166 -14.50 17.37 14.56
C THR A 166 -14.70 18.61 15.43
N GLY A 167 -15.97 18.98 15.68
CA GLY A 167 -16.29 20.28 16.26
C GLY A 167 -15.71 21.41 15.42
N ASP A 168 -14.90 22.27 16.04
CA ASP A 168 -14.21 23.40 15.39
C ASP A 168 -12.77 23.07 14.95
N THR A 169 -12.34 21.81 15.05
CA THR A 169 -10.98 21.39 14.70
C THR A 169 -10.95 20.70 13.34
N ASP A 170 -10.06 21.17 12.47
CA ASP A 170 -9.78 20.58 11.17
C ASP A 170 -8.54 19.67 11.23
N HIS A 171 -8.63 18.54 10.53
CA HIS A 171 -7.59 17.54 10.36
C HIS A 171 -7.50 17.17 8.87
N VAL A 172 -6.38 16.56 8.46
CA VAL A 172 -6.23 15.95 7.14
C VAL A 172 -5.73 14.53 7.34
N LEU A 173 -6.52 13.56 6.87
CA LEU A 173 -6.13 12.17 6.78
C LEU A 173 -5.46 11.94 5.42
N GLU A 174 -4.26 11.38 5.44
CA GLU A 174 -3.56 10.97 4.22
C GLU A 174 -3.74 9.45 4.01
N LEU A 175 -4.17 9.09 2.81
CA LEU A 175 -4.24 7.72 2.29
C LEU A 175 -3.34 7.62 1.06
N ALA A 176 -3.00 6.42 0.63
CA ALA A 176 -2.13 6.23 -0.53
C ALA A 176 -2.57 5.05 -1.39
N VAL A 177 -2.31 5.16 -2.68
CA VAL A 177 -2.43 4.07 -3.63
C VAL A 177 -1.23 4.07 -4.57
N THR A 178 -0.68 2.88 -4.79
CA THR A 178 0.40 2.64 -5.74
C THR A 178 0.04 1.49 -6.66
N GLY A 179 0.49 1.54 -7.91
CA GLY A 179 0.22 0.49 -8.88
C GLY A 179 0.95 0.69 -10.20
N ASP A 180 1.13 -0.41 -10.91
CA ASP A 180 1.79 -0.46 -12.22
C ASP A 180 0.78 -0.86 -13.29
N PHE A 181 0.40 0.09 -14.15
CA PHE A 181 -0.61 -0.12 -15.18
C PHE A 181 0.05 -0.52 -16.50
N ARG A 182 -0.36 -1.64 -17.09
CA ARG A 182 0.26 -2.14 -18.33
C ARG A 182 -0.65 -3.12 -19.05
N ASN A 183 -0.42 -3.28 -20.35
CA ASN A 183 -0.98 -4.38 -21.11
C ASN A 183 -0.41 -5.70 -20.58
N THR A 184 -1.28 -6.60 -20.13
CA THR A 184 -0.95 -7.97 -19.70
C THR A 184 -1.08 -8.95 -20.85
#